data_AF-A0A3D3VTD1-F1
#
_entry.id   AF-A0A3D3VTD1-F1
#
_cell.length_a   1.000
_cell.length_b   1.000
_cell.length_c   1.000
_cell.angle_alpha   90.00
_cell.angle_beta   90.00
_cell.angle_gamma   90.00
#
_symmetry.space_group_name_H-M   'P 1'
#
loop_
_entity.id
_entity.type
_entity.pdbx_description
1 polymer ?
#
loop_
_entity_poly.entity_id
_entity_poly.type
_entity_poly.pdbx_seq_one_letter_code
_entity_poly.pdbx_strand_id
1 'polypeptide(L)'
;EKLAEDILEEMGIKTVVSPGAKGSSDVGNVSYRCPALQPKLSIVDEVMASHTHEFAAATTKEKAHEALVTGARLMARIALEVFLDEGLRKRIREDFEKERKEAALHS
;
A
#
# COMPACT_ATOMS: atom_id res chain seq x y z
N GLU A 1 0.63 8.29 -0.15
CA GLU A 1 0.13 7.14 -0.96
C GLU A 1 -1.13 7.49 -1.77
N LYS A 2 -1.27 8.76 -2.20
CA LYS A 2 -2.52 9.30 -2.74
C LYS A 2 -3.11 8.53 -3.92
N LEU A 3 -2.28 8.09 -4.87
CA LEU A 3 -2.75 7.30 -6.02
C LEU A 3 -3.51 6.03 -5.60
N ALA A 4 -3.03 5.31 -4.59
CA ALA A 4 -3.70 4.11 -4.09
C ALA A 4 -5.00 4.47 -3.35
N GLU A 5 -5.02 5.58 -2.62
CA GLU A 5 -6.23 6.09 -1.93
C GLU A 5 -7.32 6.45 -2.95
N ASP A 6 -6.98 7.26 -3.96
CA ASP A 6 -7.90 7.69 -5.02
C ASP A 6 -8.51 6.46 -5.74
N ILE A 7 -7.68 5.47 -6.10
CA ILE A 7 -8.13 4.23 -6.76
C ILE A 7 -9.08 3.41 -5.86
N LEU A 8 -8.79 3.32 -4.56
CA LEU A 8 -9.64 2.62 -3.60
C LEU A 8 -10.98 3.32 -3.41
N GLU A 9 -10.99 4.65 -3.33
CA GLU A 9 -12.22 5.45 -3.22
C GLU A 9 -13.11 5.28 -4.45
N GLU A 10 -12.53 5.29 -5.65
CA GLU A 10 -13.25 4.99 -6.91
C GLU A 10 -13.81 3.55 -6.95
N MET A 11 -13.16 2.61 -6.27
CA MET A 11 -13.66 1.25 -6.08
C MET A 11 -14.76 1.16 -4.99
N GLY A 12 -15.11 2.27 -4.35
CA GLY A 12 -16.10 2.34 -3.26
C GLY A 12 -15.56 1.90 -1.90
N ILE A 13 -14.24 1.82 -1.75
CA ILE A 13 -13.58 1.35 -0.53
C ILE A 13 -13.13 2.55 0.29
N LYS A 14 -13.65 2.64 1.52
CA LYS A 14 -13.25 3.70 2.46
C LYS A 14 -11.83 3.45 2.94
N THR A 15 -10.99 4.47 2.84
CA THR A 15 -9.63 4.49 3.37
C THR A 15 -9.62 5.11 4.77
N VAL A 16 -8.65 4.70 5.58
CA VAL A 16 -8.38 5.31 6.89
C VAL A 16 -6.88 5.49 7.02
N VAL A 17 -6.47 6.55 7.71
CA VAL A 17 -5.05 6.81 7.95
C VAL A 17 -4.49 5.71 8.84
N SER A 18 -3.47 4.99 8.34
CA SER A 18 -2.76 4.01 9.15
C SER A 18 -2.01 4.72 10.29
N PRO A 19 -1.95 4.15 11.51
CA PRO A 19 -1.19 4.71 12.64
C PRO A 19 0.34 4.63 12.48
N GLY A 20 0.84 4.65 11.23
CA GLY A 20 2.26 4.48 10.87
C GLY A 20 2.70 3.02 10.76
N ALA A 21 3.92 2.81 10.27
CA ALA A 21 4.57 1.51 10.23
C ALA A 21 5.02 1.13 11.65
N LYS A 22 4.40 0.09 12.22
CA LYS A 22 4.82 -0.53 13.50
C LYS A 22 5.46 -1.91 13.32
N GLY A 23 5.63 -2.35 12.08
CA GLY A 23 6.20 -3.65 11.73
C GLY A 23 7.56 -3.52 11.05
N SER A 24 8.37 -4.57 11.16
CA SER A 24 9.59 -4.72 10.36
C SER A 24 9.20 -5.42 9.04
N SER A 25 9.53 -4.78 7.91
CA SER A 25 9.17 -5.25 6.56
C SER A 25 10.37 -5.01 5.64
N ASP A 26 10.72 -6.01 4.83
CA ASP A 26 11.80 -5.92 3.85
C ASP A 26 11.46 -4.96 2.69
N VAL A 27 10.18 -4.66 2.47
CA VAL A 27 9.70 -3.58 1.58
C VAL A 27 10.34 -2.24 1.95
N GLY A 28 10.64 -2.01 3.23
CA GLY A 28 11.37 -0.82 3.68
C GLY A 28 12.77 -0.72 3.05
N ASN A 29 13.48 -1.83 2.86
CA ASN A 29 14.77 -1.82 2.18
C ASN A 29 14.63 -1.46 0.69
N VAL A 30 13.55 -1.93 0.06
CA VAL A 30 13.22 -1.60 -1.34
C VAL A 30 12.87 -0.12 -1.47
N SER A 31 12.14 0.45 -0.52
CA SER A 31 11.73 1.86 -0.54
C SER A 31 12.89 2.85 -0.42
N TYR A 32 14.11 2.42 -0.05
CA TYR A 32 15.31 3.26 -0.15
C TYR A 32 15.93 3.30 -1.55
N ARG A 33 15.56 2.34 -2.42
CA ARG A 33 16.17 2.15 -3.75
C ARG A 33 15.25 2.59 -4.88
N CYS A 34 13.94 2.47 -4.71
CA CYS A 34 12.95 2.92 -5.68
C CYS A 34 11.64 3.33 -5.01
N PRO A 35 10.76 4.06 -5.74
CA PRO A 35 9.40 4.32 -5.28
C PRO A 35 8.70 3.00 -4.94
N ALA A 36 8.17 2.91 -3.73
CA ALA A 36 7.48 1.74 -3.21
C ALA A 36 6.24 2.16 -2.43
N LEU A 37 5.27 1.26 -2.32
CA LEU A 37 4.00 1.45 -1.60
C LEU A 37 3.66 0.18 -0.82
N GLN A 38 3.09 0.33 0.39
CA GLN A 38 2.68 -0.82 1.21
C GLN A 38 1.31 -0.56 1.88
N PRO A 39 0.24 -0.35 1.09
CA PRO A 39 -1.11 -0.20 1.62
C PRO A 39 -1.59 -1.52 2.24
N LYS A 40 -2.50 -1.42 3.21
CA LYS A 40 -3.10 -2.57 3.90
C LYS A 40 -4.60 -2.60 3.64
N LEU A 41 -5.12 -3.78 3.32
CA LEU A 41 -6.56 -4.05 3.22
C LEU A 41 -7.01 -4.84 4.43
N SER A 42 -8.14 -4.45 5.01
CA SER A 42 -8.72 -5.21 6.13
C SER A 42 -9.39 -6.48 5.62
N ILE A 43 -9.11 -7.60 6.27
CA ILE A 43 -9.75 -8.90 6.02
C ILE A 43 -10.72 -9.31 7.14
N VAL A 44 -10.86 -8.45 8.15
CA VAL A 44 -11.70 -8.64 9.35
C VAL A 44 -12.53 -7.38 9.60
N ASP A 45 -13.63 -7.49 10.35
CA ASP A 45 -14.46 -6.34 10.78
C ASP A 45 -14.03 -5.78 12.14
N GLU A 46 -13.37 -6.63 12.94
CA GLU A 46 -12.90 -6.30 14.28
C GLU A 46 -11.39 -6.13 14.34
N VAL A 47 -10.91 -5.46 15.39
CA VAL A 47 -9.48 -5.30 15.63
C VAL A 47 -8.89 -6.66 16.00
N MET A 48 -7.97 -7.16 15.19
CA MET A 48 -7.30 -8.44 15.40
C MET A 48 -5.79 -8.28 15.29
N ALA A 49 -5.05 -8.87 16.22
CA ALA A 49 -3.60 -8.87 16.19
C ALA A 49 -3.07 -9.77 15.07
N SER A 50 -2.07 -9.31 14.33
CA SER A 50 -1.30 -10.16 13.42
C SER A 50 -0.50 -11.20 14.21
N HIS A 51 -0.10 -12.29 13.56
CA HIS A 51 0.68 -13.40 14.13
C HIS A 51 -0.06 -14.26 15.19
N THR A 52 -1.38 -14.34 15.12
CA THR A 52 -2.17 -15.26 15.95
C THR A 52 -2.84 -16.37 15.12
N HIS A 53 -3.28 -17.44 15.78
CA HIS A 53 -4.01 -18.52 15.12
C HIS A 53 -5.36 -18.04 14.58
N GLU A 54 -6.01 -17.11 15.28
CA GLU A 54 -7.27 -16.50 14.88
C GLU A 54 -7.10 -15.69 13.59
N PHE A 55 -6.03 -14.89 13.49
CA PHE A 55 -5.76 -14.14 12.26
C PHE A 55 -5.41 -15.07 11.10
N ALA A 56 -4.64 -16.13 11.35
CA ALA A 56 -4.37 -17.16 10.35
C ALA A 56 -5.65 -17.87 9.86
N ALA A 57 -6.62 -18.13 10.75
CA ALA A 57 -7.91 -18.66 10.35
C ALA A 57 -8.73 -17.65 9.53
N ALA A 58 -8.64 -16.35 9.86
CA ALA A 58 -9.34 -15.28 9.16
C ALA A 58 -8.87 -15.12 7.70
N THR A 59 -7.60 -15.39 7.37
CA THR A 59 -7.09 -15.29 5.99
C THR A 59 -7.73 -16.26 5.01
N THR A 60 -8.42 -17.30 5.50
CA THR A 60 -9.08 -18.34 4.69
C THR A 60 -10.58 -18.10 4.49
N LYS A 61 -11.10 -16.96 4.99
CA LYS A 61 -12.53 -16.63 4.95
C LYS A 61 -12.86 -15.81 3.72
N GLU A 62 -14.15 -15.78 3.39
CA GLU A 62 -14.66 -15.08 2.20
C GLU A 62 -14.20 -13.63 2.12
N LYS A 63 -14.26 -12.89 3.24
CA LYS A 63 -13.78 -11.51 3.31
C LYS A 63 -12.29 -11.35 2.95
N ALA A 64 -11.45 -12.32 3.31
CA ALA A 64 -10.04 -12.30 2.93
C ALA A 64 -9.87 -12.56 1.42
N HIS A 65 -10.71 -13.42 0.82
CA HIS A 65 -10.73 -13.63 -0.63
C HIS A 65 -11.20 -12.38 -1.39
N GLU A 66 -12.26 -11.71 -0.90
CA GLU A 66 -12.73 -10.44 -1.45
C GLU A 66 -11.65 -9.35 -1.39
N ALA A 67 -10.94 -9.26 -0.25
CA ALA A 67 -9.82 -8.35 -0.09
C ALA A 67 -8.65 -8.70 -1.02
N LEU A 68 -8.39 -9.99 -1.27
CA LEU A 68 -7.37 -10.45 -2.22
C LEU A 68 -7.71 -10.03 -3.64
N VAL A 69 -8.96 -10.22 -4.09
CA VAL A 69 -9.43 -9.75 -5.40
C VAL A 69 -9.32 -8.23 -5.50
N THR A 70 -9.70 -7.52 -4.44
CA THR A 70 -9.57 -6.06 -4.34
C THR A 70 -8.11 -5.61 -4.47
N GLY A 71 -7.19 -6.24 -3.75
CA GLY A 71 -5.76 -5.95 -3.80
C GLY A 71 -5.18 -6.20 -5.19
N ALA A 72 -5.58 -7.30 -5.85
CA ALA A 72 -5.17 -7.59 -7.22
C ALA A 72 -5.64 -6.50 -8.20
N ARG A 73 -6.90 -6.06 -8.09
CA ARG A 73 -7.45 -4.96 -8.91
C ARG A 73 -6.75 -3.64 -8.64
N LEU A 74 -6.47 -3.32 -7.38
CA LEU A 74 -5.72 -2.12 -6.98
C LEU A 74 -4.33 -2.11 -7.63
N MET A 75 -3.56 -3.21 -7.49
CA MET A 75 -2.23 -3.31 -8.09
C MET A 75 -2.26 -3.19 -9.62
N ALA A 76 -3.22 -3.84 -10.28
CA ALA A 76 -3.37 -3.75 -11.73
C ALA A 76 -3.70 -2.32 -12.18
N ARG A 77 -4.59 -1.62 -11.48
CA ARG A 77 -4.91 -0.21 -11.77
C ARG A 77 -3.72 0.70 -11.55
N ILE A 78 -3.02 0.58 -10.43
CA ILE A 78 -1.80 1.36 -10.16
C ILE A 78 -0.78 1.14 -11.28
N ALA A 79 -0.54 -0.13 -11.67
CA ALA A 79 0.40 -0.44 -12.74
C ALA A 79 -0.02 0.24 -14.07
N LEU A 80 -1.29 0.17 -14.45
CA LEU A 80 -1.80 0.80 -15.67
C LEU A 80 -1.64 2.33 -15.65
N GLU A 81 -2.04 3.01 -14.57
CA GLU A 81 -1.88 4.46 -14.43
C GLU A 81 -0.40 4.85 -14.56
N VAL A 82 0.49 4.11 -13.88
CA VAL A 82 1.94 4.35 -13.93
C VAL A 82 2.51 4.07 -15.32
N PHE A 83 2.04 3.05 -16.04
CA PHE A 83 2.51 2.74 -17.39
C PHE A 83 2.00 3.73 -18.44
N LEU A 84 0.79 4.24 -18.30
CA LEU A 84 0.13 5.06 -19.32
C LEU A 84 0.35 6.56 -19.12
N ASP A 85 0.58 7.04 -17.89
CA ASP A 85 0.80 8.46 -17.60
C ASP A 85 2.29 8.77 -17.34
N GLU A 86 2.95 9.41 -18.32
CA GLU A 86 4.34 9.88 -18.18
C GLU A 86 4.49 10.98 -17.12
N GLY A 87 3.51 11.88 -17.02
CA GLY A 87 3.50 12.95 -16.03
C GLY A 87 3.43 12.38 -14.61
N LEU A 88 2.62 11.35 -14.40
CA LEU A 88 2.57 10.62 -13.13
C LEU A 88 3.92 9.98 -12.79
N ARG A 89 4.56 9.28 -13.74
CA ARG A 89 5.89 8.70 -13.52
C ARG A 89 6.91 9.75 -13.10
N LYS A 90 6.88 10.92 -13.75
CA LYS A 90 7.78 12.03 -13.43
C LYS A 90 7.56 12.52 -12.00
N ARG A 91 6.30 12.77 -11.60
CA ARG A 91 5.97 13.19 -10.23
C ARG A 91 6.40 12.14 -9.18
N ILE A 92 6.11 10.86 -9.41
CA ILE A 92 6.54 9.76 -8.53
C ILE A 92 8.06 9.75 -8.35
N ARG A 93 8.82 9.96 -9.44
CA ARG A 93 10.28 10.04 -9.38
C ARG A 93 10.75 11.26 -8.60
N GLU A 94 10.17 12.42 -8.86
CA GLU A 94 10.51 13.67 -8.19
C GLU A 94 10.27 13.59 -6.67
N ASP A 95 9.10 13.07 -6.26
CA ASP A 95 8.76 12.86 -4.86
C ASP A 95 9.75 11.92 -4.17
N PHE A 96 10.07 10.78 -4.80
CA PHE A 96 11.04 9.83 -4.28
C PHE A 96 12.45 10.45 -4.11
N GLU A 97 12.91 11.20 -5.09
CA GLU A 97 14.22 11.85 -5.05
C GLU A 97 14.29 12.96 -3.99
N LYS A 98 13.17 13.66 -3.75
CA LYS A 98 13.05 14.65 -2.68
C LYS A 98 13.17 13.98 -1.31
N GLU A 99 12.35 12.97 -1.03
CA GLU A 99 12.37 12.22 0.24
C GLU A 99 13.74 11.60 0.52
N ARG A 100 14.39 11.03 -0.52
CA ARG A 100 15.74 10.47 -0.38
C ARG A 100 16.80 11.50 0.00
N LYS A 101 16.72 12.72 -0.57
CA LYS A 101 17.61 13.82 -0.20
C LYS A 101 17.36 14.31 1.22
N GLU A 102 16.10 14.42 1.62
CA GLU A 102 15.72 14.82 2.98
C GLU A 102 16.22 13.80 4.01
N ALA A 103 16.06 12.50 3.74
CA ALA A 103 16.60 11.45 4.61
C ALA A 103 18.13 11.52 4.75
N ALA A 104 18.87 11.82 3.67
CA ALA A 104 20.33 11.95 3.69
C ALA A 104 20.84 13.20 4.43
N LEU A 105 20.01 14.25 4.57
CA LEU A 105 20.36 15.44 5.34
C LEU A 105 20.22 15.25 6.85
N HIS A 106 19.46 14.23 7.28
CA HIS A 106 19.17 13.93 8.68
C HIS A 106 19.87 12.65 9.19
N SER A 107 20.68 12.01 8.34
CA SER A 107 21.54 10.85 8.66
C SER A 107 22.98 11.27 8.92
#